data_AF-A0A1F3V9C4-F1
#
_entry.id   AF-A0A1F3V9C4-F1
#
_cell.length_a   1.000
_cell.length_b   1.000
_cell.length_c   1.000
_cell.angle_alpha   90.00
_cell.angle_beta   90.00
_cell.angle_gamma   90.00
#
_symmetry.space_group_name_H-M   'P 1'
#
loop_
_entity.id
_entity.type
_entity.pdbx_description
1 polymer ?
#
loop_
_entity_poly.entity_id
_entity_poly.type
_entity_poly.pdbx_seq_one_letter_code
_entity_poly.pdbx_strand_id
1 'polypeptide(L)'
;MNIKNYSDKELLFQTKNLIKKEQQLLSVILAHLEEIERRKLYSDLGYKSLFDYCLKELHYSEQQAWRRINAMRLIRKLPELKNQVDDGSLSLSNINLVSSLFKDAKINSREKQLEIFQEIKNTTKQACEEKIFELKKNYGVLKPLAKTVIKKTSPHSSRVHVNFSSETLLKLEKIKNLTKEQDLDKIISLMADSFINQKVEVKREPTNVPIKNSRYIPRKVKEIVYKRANGECENCKSTHNLEYEHIIPFAMGGTNDVSNISLFCSNCNKRKAIKDFGLEKMDQYLNPKYFSRTEILRQSIRLNFKS
;
A
#
# COMPACT_ATOMS: atom_id res chain seq x y z
N MET A 1 -36.62 -30.04 -6.64
CA MET A 1 -36.01 -30.56 -7.90
C MET A 1 -34.88 -31.50 -7.53
N ASN A 2 -34.88 -32.75 -8.01
CA ASN A 2 -33.76 -33.68 -7.79
C ASN A 2 -32.74 -33.52 -8.92
N ILE A 3 -31.77 -32.62 -8.73
CA ILE A 3 -30.72 -32.27 -9.70
C ILE A 3 -29.86 -33.49 -10.08
N LYS A 4 -29.82 -34.52 -9.22
CA LYS A 4 -29.03 -35.75 -9.41
C LYS A 4 -29.49 -36.60 -10.60
N ASN A 5 -30.67 -36.35 -11.15
CA ASN A 5 -31.24 -37.11 -12.28
C ASN A 5 -31.03 -36.43 -13.64
N TYR A 6 -30.38 -35.26 -13.69
CA TYR A 6 -30.15 -34.55 -14.95
C TYR A 6 -28.98 -35.18 -15.70
N SER A 7 -29.09 -35.29 -17.03
CA SER A 7 -27.93 -35.51 -17.87
C SER A 7 -27.00 -34.28 -17.84
N ASP A 8 -25.72 -34.45 -18.16
CA ASP A 8 -24.75 -33.35 -18.19
C ASP A 8 -25.20 -32.17 -19.05
N LYS A 9 -25.78 -32.45 -20.23
CA LYS A 9 -26.28 -31.42 -21.15
C LYS A 9 -27.47 -30.66 -20.55
N GLU A 10 -28.39 -31.35 -19.90
CA GLU A 10 -29.54 -30.74 -19.23
C GLU A 10 -29.09 -29.89 -18.05
N LEU A 11 -28.16 -30.39 -17.23
CA LEU A 11 -27.61 -29.66 -16.09
C LEU A 11 -26.96 -28.35 -16.53
N LEU A 12 -26.12 -28.39 -17.57
CA LEU A 12 -25.46 -27.20 -18.11
C LEU A 12 -26.47 -26.21 -18.71
N PHE A 13 -27.47 -26.69 -19.44
CA PHE A 13 -28.52 -25.86 -20.02
C PHE A 13 -29.39 -25.18 -18.95
N GLN A 14 -29.87 -25.96 -17.97
CA GLN A 14 -30.71 -25.45 -16.88
C GLN A 14 -29.96 -24.46 -16.01
N THR A 15 -28.68 -24.72 -15.71
CA THR A 15 -27.84 -23.78 -14.94
C THR A 15 -27.71 -22.44 -15.65
N LYS A 16 -27.47 -22.43 -16.97
CA LYS A 16 -27.41 -21.18 -17.76
C LYS A 16 -28.74 -20.42 -17.74
N ASN A 17 -29.86 -21.12 -17.80
CA ASN A 17 -31.18 -20.49 -17.73
C ASN A 17 -31.48 -19.91 -16.35
N LEU A 18 -31.07 -20.60 -15.28
CA LEU A 18 -31.21 -20.09 -13.90
C LEU A 18 -30.40 -18.81 -13.70
N ILE A 19 -29.16 -18.74 -14.23
CA ILE A 19 -28.34 -17.53 -14.18
C ILE A 19 -29.01 -16.36 -14.91
N LYS A 20 -29.60 -16.59 -16.09
CA LYS A 20 -30.36 -15.55 -16.81
C LYS A 20 -31.56 -15.05 -15.99
N LYS A 21 -32.29 -15.96 -15.36
CA LYS A 21 -33.41 -15.60 -14.47
C LYS A 21 -32.94 -14.83 -13.24
N GLU A 22 -31.79 -15.20 -12.67
CA GLU A 22 -31.17 -14.46 -11.55
C GLU A 22 -30.83 -13.03 -11.95
N GLN A 23 -30.24 -12.82 -13.14
CA GLN A 23 -29.89 -11.49 -13.65
C GLN A 23 -31.13 -10.61 -13.89
N GLN A 24 -32.17 -11.18 -14.50
CA GLN A 24 -33.46 -10.50 -14.69
C GLN A 24 -34.11 -10.14 -13.35
N LEU A 25 -34.13 -11.09 -12.39
CA LEU A 25 -34.66 -10.85 -11.05
C LEU A 25 -33.89 -9.74 -10.33
N LEU A 26 -32.56 -9.72 -10.47
CA LEU A 26 -31.73 -8.67 -9.90
C LEU A 26 -32.13 -7.29 -10.43
N SER A 27 -32.31 -7.14 -11.74
CA SER A 27 -32.74 -5.87 -12.33
C SER A 27 -34.13 -5.43 -11.84
N VAL A 28 -35.05 -6.38 -11.69
CA VAL A 28 -36.37 -6.13 -11.08
C VAL A 28 -36.22 -5.67 -9.63
N ILE A 29 -35.34 -6.29 -8.84
CA ILE A 29 -35.04 -5.86 -7.46
C ILE A 29 -34.50 -4.42 -7.45
N LEU A 30 -33.60 -4.06 -8.38
CA LEU A 30 -33.08 -2.69 -8.46
C LEU A 30 -34.20 -1.68 -8.75
N ALA A 31 -35.13 -1.99 -9.65
CA ALA A 31 -36.29 -1.14 -9.93
C ALA A 31 -37.21 -0.98 -8.71
N HIS A 32 -37.42 -2.05 -7.92
CA HIS A 32 -38.20 -1.96 -6.69
C HIS A 32 -37.49 -1.08 -5.64
N LEU A 33 -36.19 -1.25 -5.46
CA LEU A 33 -35.40 -0.41 -4.55
C LEU A 33 -35.41 1.06 -4.97
N GLU A 34 -35.42 1.34 -6.28
CA GLU A 34 -35.59 2.70 -6.82
C GLU A 34 -36.95 3.28 -6.43
N GLU A 35 -38.03 2.53 -6.61
CA GLU A 35 -39.37 3.00 -6.31
C GLU A 35 -39.59 3.18 -4.79
N ILE A 36 -39.02 2.28 -3.98
CA ILE A 36 -38.94 2.43 -2.52
C ILE A 36 -38.17 3.69 -2.15
N GLU A 37 -37.04 3.98 -2.84
CA GLU A 37 -36.27 5.22 -2.61
C GLU A 37 -37.10 6.45 -2.95
N ARG A 38 -37.76 6.45 -4.11
CA ARG A 38 -38.55 7.56 -4.66
C ARG A 38 -39.72 7.92 -3.76
N ARG A 39 -40.43 6.92 -3.25
CA ARG A 39 -41.56 7.08 -2.32
C ARG A 39 -41.13 7.27 -0.87
N LYS A 40 -39.85 7.07 -0.56
CA LYS A 40 -39.29 7.08 0.81
C LYS A 40 -40.02 6.12 1.76
N LEU A 41 -40.51 4.97 1.29
CA LEU A 41 -41.28 4.02 2.10
C LEU A 41 -40.51 3.50 3.33
N TYR A 42 -39.17 3.46 3.23
CA TYR A 42 -38.31 3.13 4.37
C TYR A 42 -38.49 4.10 5.55
N SER A 43 -38.89 5.34 5.30
CA SER A 43 -39.14 6.35 6.33
C SER A 43 -40.41 6.04 7.12
N ASP A 44 -41.49 5.64 6.44
CA ASP A 44 -42.76 5.26 7.09
C ASP A 44 -42.57 4.01 7.97
N LEU A 45 -41.65 3.13 7.58
CA LEU A 45 -41.25 1.94 8.34
C LEU A 45 -40.25 2.24 9.47
N GLY A 46 -39.85 3.50 9.67
CA GLY A 46 -38.96 3.91 10.78
C GLY A 46 -37.46 3.73 10.52
N TYR A 47 -37.03 3.46 9.29
CA TYR A 47 -35.62 3.33 8.93
C TYR A 47 -34.99 4.68 8.58
N LYS A 48 -33.73 4.87 8.98
CA LYS A 48 -33.02 6.16 8.81
C LYS A 48 -32.67 6.49 7.35
N SER A 49 -32.61 5.47 6.50
CA SER A 49 -32.31 5.60 5.07
C SER A 49 -32.65 4.31 4.34
N LEU A 50 -32.67 4.36 3.00
CA LEU A 50 -32.75 3.15 2.17
C LEU A 50 -31.64 2.15 2.50
N PHE A 51 -30.43 2.62 2.84
CA PHE A 51 -29.33 1.75 3.23
C PHE A 51 -29.64 1.03 4.54
N ASP A 52 -30.13 1.74 5.55
CA ASP A 52 -30.54 1.17 6.85
C ASP A 52 -31.66 0.12 6.68
N TYR A 53 -32.64 0.42 5.82
CA TYR A 53 -33.70 -0.52 5.42
C TYR A 53 -33.14 -1.78 4.75
N CYS A 54 -32.21 -1.64 3.81
CA CYS A 54 -31.57 -2.78 3.15
C CYS A 54 -30.79 -3.68 4.14
N LEU A 55 -30.17 -3.12 5.18
CA LEU A 55 -29.44 -3.90 6.18
C LEU A 55 -30.37 -4.61 7.15
N LYS A 56 -31.37 -3.89 7.68
CA LYS A 56 -32.20 -4.36 8.79
C LYS A 56 -33.41 -5.18 8.34
N GLU A 57 -34.13 -4.73 7.32
CA GLU A 57 -35.34 -5.39 6.80
C GLU A 57 -34.99 -6.46 5.76
N LEU A 58 -34.15 -6.12 4.78
CA LEU A 58 -33.81 -7.02 3.67
C LEU A 58 -32.61 -7.93 3.96
N HIS A 59 -31.98 -7.77 5.13
CA HIS A 59 -30.84 -8.56 5.59
C HIS A 59 -29.65 -8.61 4.62
N TYR A 60 -29.44 -7.56 3.82
CA TYR A 60 -28.24 -7.45 3.01
C TYR A 60 -27.02 -7.14 3.89
N SER A 61 -25.86 -7.70 3.52
CA SER A 61 -24.59 -7.18 4.03
C SER A 61 -24.35 -5.76 3.54
N GLU A 62 -23.49 -5.01 4.23
CA GLU A 62 -23.14 -3.64 3.84
C GLU A 62 -22.68 -3.55 2.38
N GLN A 63 -21.83 -4.48 1.94
CA GLN A 63 -21.35 -4.49 0.56
C GLN A 63 -22.46 -4.85 -0.43
N GLN A 64 -23.38 -5.75 -0.07
CA GLN A 64 -24.51 -6.11 -0.93
C GLN A 64 -25.49 -4.94 -1.10
N ALA A 65 -25.83 -4.25 0.00
CA ALA A 65 -26.71 -3.08 0.01
C ALA A 65 -26.09 -1.92 -0.77
N TRP A 66 -24.83 -1.59 -0.48
CA TRP A 66 -24.12 -0.49 -1.15
C TRP A 66 -24.03 -0.70 -2.66
N ARG A 67 -23.66 -1.91 -3.12
CA ARG A 67 -23.53 -2.20 -4.55
C ARG A 67 -24.85 -2.04 -5.30
N ARG A 68 -25.95 -2.51 -4.72
CA ARG A 68 -27.30 -2.40 -5.30
C ARG A 68 -27.76 -0.95 -5.34
N ILE A 69 -27.63 -0.22 -4.23
CA ILE A 69 -28.04 1.19 -4.16
C ILE A 69 -27.24 2.04 -5.14
N ASN A 70 -25.92 1.85 -5.21
CA ASN A 70 -25.09 2.61 -6.14
C ASN A 70 -25.40 2.26 -7.60
N ALA A 71 -25.62 0.98 -7.92
CA ALA A 71 -26.00 0.57 -9.27
C ALA A 71 -27.38 1.09 -9.69
N MET A 72 -28.39 0.96 -8.83
CA MET A 72 -29.73 1.49 -9.05
C MET A 72 -29.70 3.01 -9.31
N ARG A 73 -28.98 3.76 -8.47
CA ARG A 73 -28.82 5.21 -8.66
C ARG A 73 -28.09 5.57 -9.96
N LEU A 74 -27.19 4.70 -10.45
CA LEU A 74 -26.51 4.91 -11.72
C LEU A 74 -27.40 4.58 -12.91
N ILE A 75 -28.19 3.50 -12.84
CA ILE A 75 -29.20 3.14 -13.85
C ILE A 75 -30.25 4.25 -13.97
N ARG A 76 -30.68 4.85 -12.85
CA ARG A 76 -31.56 6.03 -12.89
C ARG A 76 -30.98 7.20 -13.69
N LYS A 77 -29.66 7.41 -13.63
CA LYS A 77 -28.95 8.46 -14.39
C LYS A 77 -28.72 8.05 -15.86
N LEU A 78 -28.45 6.78 -16.09
CA LEU A 78 -28.11 6.16 -17.38
C LEU A 78 -29.04 4.96 -17.63
N PRO A 79 -30.31 5.17 -18.01
CA PRO A 79 -31.29 4.10 -18.21
C PRO A 79 -30.88 3.04 -19.23
N GLU A 80 -29.98 3.39 -20.16
CA GLU A 80 -29.41 2.48 -21.18
C GLU A 80 -28.68 1.28 -20.55
N LEU A 81 -28.19 1.42 -19.32
CA LEU A 81 -27.53 0.34 -18.59
C LEU A 81 -28.50 -0.75 -18.14
N LYS A 82 -29.81 -0.46 -18.04
CA LYS A 82 -30.81 -1.42 -17.56
C LYS A 82 -30.80 -2.70 -18.39
N ASN A 83 -30.83 -2.56 -19.71
CA ASN A 83 -30.82 -3.70 -20.64
C ASN A 83 -29.54 -4.55 -20.51
N GLN A 84 -28.41 -3.89 -20.19
CA GLN A 84 -27.12 -4.56 -20.01
C GLN A 84 -27.03 -5.35 -18.69
N VAL A 85 -27.78 -4.91 -17.68
CA VAL A 85 -27.93 -5.67 -16.43
C VAL A 85 -28.93 -6.82 -16.62
N ASP A 86 -30.03 -6.57 -17.34
CA ASP A 86 -31.07 -7.55 -17.66
C ASP A 86 -30.51 -8.75 -18.45
N ASP A 87 -29.65 -8.50 -19.44
CA ASP A 87 -29.05 -9.53 -20.30
C ASP A 87 -27.77 -10.17 -19.71
N GLY A 88 -27.31 -9.68 -18.55
CA GLY A 88 -26.13 -10.16 -17.85
C GLY A 88 -24.79 -9.68 -18.41
N SER A 89 -24.79 -8.85 -19.45
CA SER A 89 -23.57 -8.33 -20.06
C SER A 89 -22.82 -7.34 -19.18
N LEU A 90 -23.47 -6.78 -18.17
CA LEU A 90 -22.88 -5.88 -17.19
C LEU A 90 -23.20 -6.31 -15.76
N SER A 91 -22.15 -6.68 -15.01
CA SER A 91 -22.29 -7.09 -13.61
C SER A 91 -22.34 -5.89 -12.64
N LEU A 92 -22.98 -6.07 -11.48
CA LEU A 92 -22.95 -5.06 -10.39
C LEU A 92 -21.52 -4.70 -9.97
N SER A 93 -20.60 -5.67 -9.99
CA SER A 93 -19.20 -5.43 -9.64
C SER A 93 -18.56 -4.42 -10.61
N ASN A 94 -18.75 -4.63 -11.92
CA ASN A 94 -18.19 -3.75 -12.94
C ASN A 94 -18.82 -2.35 -12.89
N ILE A 95 -20.15 -2.26 -12.68
CA ILE A 95 -20.85 -0.98 -12.47
C ILE A 95 -20.22 -0.18 -11.33
N ASN A 96 -19.95 -0.83 -10.20
CA ASN A 96 -19.41 -0.17 -9.03
C ASN A 96 -17.95 0.24 -9.21
N LEU A 97 -17.14 -0.56 -9.90
CA LEU A 97 -15.77 -0.20 -10.25
C LEU A 97 -15.72 1.03 -11.17
N VAL A 98 -16.52 1.04 -12.24
CA VAL A 98 -16.61 2.19 -13.16
C VAL A 98 -17.18 3.44 -12.49
N SER A 99 -18.18 3.27 -11.63
CA SER A 99 -18.72 4.38 -10.82
C SER A 99 -17.65 5.05 -9.95
N SER A 100 -16.69 4.28 -9.42
CA SER A 100 -15.54 4.85 -8.70
C SER A 100 -14.63 5.65 -9.60
N LEU A 101 -14.38 5.19 -10.84
CA LEU A 101 -13.60 5.94 -11.82
C LEU A 101 -14.25 7.28 -12.13
N PHE A 102 -15.57 7.34 -12.34
CA PHE A 102 -16.26 8.59 -12.63
C PHE A 102 -16.11 9.62 -11.51
N LYS A 103 -16.14 9.17 -10.25
CA LYS A 103 -15.90 10.02 -9.08
C LYS A 103 -14.46 10.51 -9.03
N ASP A 104 -13.49 9.60 -9.18
CA ASP A 104 -12.06 9.90 -9.10
C ASP A 104 -11.64 10.87 -10.23
N ALA A 105 -12.04 10.58 -11.47
CA ALA A 105 -11.71 11.34 -12.68
C ALA A 105 -12.67 12.50 -13.00
N LYS A 106 -13.66 12.76 -12.14
CA LYS A 106 -14.71 13.79 -12.33
C LYS A 106 -15.39 13.73 -13.71
N ILE A 107 -15.66 12.53 -14.20
CA ILE A 107 -16.31 12.31 -15.49
C ILE A 107 -17.81 12.51 -15.31
N ASN A 108 -18.34 13.65 -15.75
CA ASN A 108 -19.76 14.00 -15.64
C ASN A 108 -20.52 13.93 -16.97
N SER A 109 -19.82 13.89 -18.11
CA SER A 109 -20.47 13.80 -19.43
C SER A 109 -21.17 12.45 -19.59
N ARG A 110 -22.47 12.49 -19.89
CA ARG A 110 -23.31 11.31 -20.12
C ARG A 110 -22.74 10.44 -21.24
N GLU A 111 -22.37 11.05 -22.36
CA GLU A 111 -21.82 10.38 -23.54
C GLU A 111 -20.56 9.58 -23.18
N LYS A 112 -19.63 10.21 -22.47
CA LYS A 112 -18.38 9.60 -22.05
C LYS A 112 -18.57 8.47 -21.03
N GLN A 113 -19.57 8.60 -20.14
CA GLN A 113 -19.91 7.53 -19.21
C GLN A 113 -20.46 6.31 -19.95
N LEU A 114 -21.33 6.51 -20.94
CA LEU A 114 -21.87 5.43 -21.77
C LEU A 114 -20.80 4.76 -22.62
N GLU A 115 -19.89 5.52 -23.22
CA GLU A 115 -18.73 5.01 -23.97
C GLU A 115 -17.90 4.02 -23.12
N ILE A 116 -17.52 4.45 -21.90
CA ILE A 116 -16.76 3.59 -20.98
C ILE A 116 -17.53 2.31 -20.62
N PHE A 117 -18.86 2.39 -20.46
CA PHE A 117 -19.69 1.21 -20.19
C PHE A 117 -19.77 0.25 -21.38
N GLN A 118 -19.77 0.75 -22.61
CA GLN A 118 -19.72 -0.13 -23.79
C GLN A 118 -18.40 -0.91 -23.85
N GLU A 119 -17.28 -0.26 -23.52
CA GLU A 119 -15.96 -0.90 -23.53
C GLU A 119 -15.80 -2.01 -22.48
N ILE A 120 -16.56 -1.98 -21.39
CA ILE A 120 -16.48 -2.99 -20.32
C ILE A 120 -17.59 -4.05 -20.38
N LYS A 121 -18.42 -4.04 -21.42
CA LYS A 121 -19.47 -5.03 -21.63
C LYS A 121 -18.88 -6.44 -21.79
N ASN A 122 -19.52 -7.45 -21.19
CA ASN A 122 -19.11 -8.86 -21.21
C ASN A 122 -17.69 -9.13 -20.66
N THR A 123 -17.13 -8.22 -19.87
CA THR A 123 -15.80 -8.40 -19.27
C THR A 123 -15.87 -9.08 -17.91
N THR A 124 -14.84 -9.87 -17.59
CA THR A 124 -14.62 -10.34 -16.21
C THR A 124 -14.29 -9.16 -15.31
N LYS A 125 -14.40 -9.36 -13.98
CA LYS A 125 -13.99 -8.34 -13.01
C LYS A 125 -12.53 -7.91 -13.22
N GLN A 126 -11.64 -8.86 -13.49
CA GLN A 126 -10.21 -8.60 -13.68
C GLN A 126 -9.96 -7.74 -14.94
N ALA A 127 -10.55 -8.11 -16.07
CA ALA A 127 -10.41 -7.33 -17.30
C ALA A 127 -10.99 -5.90 -17.14
N CYS A 128 -12.08 -5.75 -16.37
CA CYS A 128 -12.62 -4.44 -16.01
C CYS A 128 -11.65 -3.63 -15.13
N GLU A 129 -11.01 -4.26 -14.13
CA GLU A 129 -10.00 -3.62 -13.27
C GLU A 129 -8.78 -3.15 -14.07
N GLU A 130 -8.29 -3.97 -15.00
CA GLU A 130 -7.19 -3.62 -15.91
C GLU A 130 -7.56 -2.41 -16.79
N LYS A 131 -8.76 -2.41 -17.38
CA LYS A 131 -9.23 -1.28 -18.18
C LYS A 131 -9.38 0.00 -17.37
N ILE A 132 -9.94 -0.11 -16.16
CA ILE A 132 -10.07 1.04 -15.24
C ILE A 132 -8.70 1.55 -14.82
N PHE A 133 -7.71 0.68 -14.61
CA PHE A 133 -6.35 1.09 -14.31
C PHE A 133 -5.76 1.97 -15.43
N GLU A 134 -5.87 1.55 -16.69
CA GLU A 134 -5.42 2.34 -17.83
C GLU A 134 -6.19 3.66 -17.96
N LEU A 135 -7.51 3.65 -17.76
CA LEU A 135 -8.29 4.89 -17.75
C LEU A 135 -7.83 5.83 -16.62
N LYS A 136 -7.65 5.32 -15.39
CA LYS A 136 -7.16 6.13 -14.26
C LYS A 136 -5.79 6.74 -14.54
N LYS A 137 -4.91 6.01 -15.20
CA LYS A 137 -3.61 6.50 -15.66
C LYS A 137 -3.78 7.64 -16.67
N ASN A 138 -4.63 7.47 -17.69
CA ASN A 138 -4.89 8.48 -18.72
C ASN A 138 -5.51 9.76 -18.14
N TYR A 139 -6.38 9.65 -17.13
CA TYR A 139 -6.95 10.80 -16.43
C TYR A 139 -6.04 11.39 -15.34
N GLY A 140 -4.84 10.82 -15.10
CA GLY A 140 -3.94 11.31 -14.06
C GLY A 140 -4.46 11.14 -12.63
N VAL A 141 -5.42 10.23 -12.42
CA VAL A 141 -6.04 9.94 -11.10
C VAL A 141 -5.57 8.63 -10.50
N LEU A 142 -4.52 8.05 -11.07
CA LEU A 142 -3.90 6.85 -10.53
C LEU A 142 -3.37 7.17 -9.12
N LYS A 143 -3.93 6.51 -8.11
CA LYS A 143 -3.36 6.59 -6.77
C LYS A 143 -2.01 5.87 -6.81
N PRO A 144 -0.94 6.45 -6.23
CA PRO A 144 0.32 5.73 -6.11
C PRO A 144 0.06 4.41 -5.40
N LEU A 145 0.59 3.31 -5.94
CA LEU A 145 0.50 2.03 -5.26
C LEU A 145 1.03 2.23 -3.85
N ALA A 146 0.18 1.95 -2.85
CA ALA A 146 0.57 2.07 -1.47
C ALA A 146 1.88 1.27 -1.28
N LYS A 147 2.91 1.95 -0.75
CA LYS A 147 4.14 1.28 -0.35
C LYS A 147 3.80 0.20 0.67
N THR A 148 4.67 -0.80 0.78
CA THR A 148 4.54 -1.93 1.71
C THR A 148 3.88 -1.51 3.03
N VAL A 149 2.69 -2.04 3.30
CA VAL A 149 1.95 -1.75 4.54
C VAL A 149 2.19 -2.90 5.51
N ILE A 150 2.86 -2.61 6.62
CA ILE A 150 3.10 -3.57 7.69
C ILE A 150 2.14 -3.26 8.84
N LYS A 151 1.31 -4.23 9.21
CA LYS A 151 0.42 -4.16 10.36
C LYS A 151 0.82 -5.21 11.38
N LYS A 152 1.19 -4.78 12.59
CA LYS A 152 1.47 -5.71 13.69
C LYS A 152 0.18 -6.48 14.04
N THR A 153 0.24 -7.80 13.98
CA THR A 153 -0.90 -8.68 14.30
C THR A 153 -0.77 -9.31 15.68
N SER A 154 0.46 -9.59 16.12
CA SER A 154 0.78 -10.11 17.45
C SER A 154 2.19 -9.67 17.89
N PRO A 155 2.67 -10.04 19.10
CA PRO A 155 4.06 -9.81 19.49
C PRO A 155 5.10 -10.45 18.54
N HIS A 156 4.74 -11.55 17.86
CA HIS A 156 5.65 -12.35 17.04
C HIS A 156 5.25 -12.41 15.56
N SER A 157 4.21 -11.69 15.13
CA SER A 157 3.77 -11.71 13.73
C SER A 157 3.28 -10.34 13.26
N SER A 158 3.57 -10.06 12.00
CA SER A 158 3.07 -8.90 11.28
C SER A 158 2.45 -9.32 9.97
N ARG A 159 1.34 -8.68 9.58
CA ARG A 159 0.76 -8.80 8.25
C ARG A 159 1.39 -7.76 7.34
N VAL A 160 2.01 -8.22 6.25
CA VAL A 160 2.63 -7.36 5.25
C VAL A 160 1.80 -7.37 3.97
N HIS A 161 1.34 -6.20 3.54
CA HIS A 161 0.76 -6.01 2.21
C HIS A 161 1.83 -5.44 1.28
N VAL A 162 2.28 -6.23 0.31
CA VAL A 162 3.27 -5.83 -0.72
C VAL A 162 2.63 -5.95 -2.09
N ASN A 163 2.94 -5.01 -2.98
CA ASN A 163 2.67 -5.13 -4.41
C ASN A 163 3.96 -5.57 -5.11
N PHE A 164 3.99 -6.78 -5.65
CA PHE A 164 5.12 -7.28 -6.43
C PHE A 164 4.95 -6.92 -7.91
N SER A 165 6.04 -6.60 -8.60
CA SER A 165 6.01 -6.52 -10.06
C SER A 165 5.87 -7.91 -10.67
N SER A 166 5.39 -7.98 -11.91
CA SER A 166 5.32 -9.25 -12.67
C SER A 166 6.69 -9.91 -12.77
N GLU A 167 7.75 -9.13 -12.97
CA GLU A 167 9.12 -9.65 -12.98
C GLU A 167 9.52 -10.28 -11.63
N THR A 168 9.16 -9.65 -10.51
CA THR A 168 9.43 -10.20 -9.18
C THR A 168 8.63 -11.47 -8.92
N LEU A 169 7.36 -11.53 -9.33
CA LEU A 169 6.55 -12.75 -9.20
C LEU A 169 7.15 -13.92 -9.97
N LEU A 170 7.61 -13.70 -11.20
CA LEU A 170 8.29 -14.73 -11.99
C LEU A 170 9.57 -15.24 -11.30
N LYS A 171 10.33 -14.34 -10.65
CA LYS A 171 11.50 -14.74 -9.85
C LYS A 171 11.10 -15.56 -8.63
N LEU A 172 10.04 -15.17 -7.92
CA LEU A 172 9.52 -15.91 -6.77
C LEU A 172 9.01 -17.30 -7.18
N GLU A 173 8.30 -17.44 -8.29
CA GLU A 173 7.87 -18.74 -8.82
C GLU A 173 9.05 -19.65 -9.15
N LYS A 174 10.11 -19.11 -9.78
CA LYS A 174 11.34 -19.87 -10.03
C LYS A 174 11.97 -20.36 -8.72
N ILE A 175 12.03 -19.52 -7.69
CA ILE A 175 12.58 -19.90 -6.39
C ILE A 175 11.73 -20.99 -5.73
N LYS A 176 10.40 -20.87 -5.77
CA LYS A 176 9.49 -21.91 -5.27
C LYS A 176 9.75 -23.26 -5.93
N ASN A 177 9.95 -23.27 -7.24
CA ASN A 177 10.22 -24.50 -7.99
C ASN A 177 11.61 -25.09 -7.67
N LEU A 178 12.64 -24.25 -7.52
CA LEU A 178 14.00 -24.69 -7.22
C LEU A 178 14.15 -25.22 -5.78
N THR A 179 13.53 -24.56 -4.82
CA THR A 179 13.63 -24.89 -3.39
C THR A 179 12.57 -25.87 -2.91
N LYS A 180 11.50 -26.07 -3.71
CA LYS A 180 10.25 -26.75 -3.34
C LYS A 180 9.51 -26.12 -2.14
N GLU A 181 9.97 -24.98 -1.63
CA GLU A 181 9.29 -24.24 -0.58
C GLU A 181 8.16 -23.39 -1.19
N GLN A 182 7.00 -23.39 -0.55
CA GLN A 182 5.82 -22.65 -1.02
C GLN A 182 5.49 -21.45 -0.12
N ASP A 183 5.95 -21.49 1.13
CA ASP A 183 5.77 -20.43 2.10
C ASP A 183 6.66 -19.24 1.77
N LEU A 184 6.03 -18.09 1.49
CA LEU A 184 6.72 -16.87 1.14
C LEU A 184 7.60 -16.34 2.27
N ASP A 185 7.22 -16.53 3.54
CA ASP A 185 8.01 -16.07 4.69
C ASP A 185 9.34 -16.83 4.78
N LYS A 186 9.30 -18.15 4.59
CA LYS A 186 10.50 -18.99 4.55
C LYS A 186 11.38 -18.67 3.35
N ILE A 187 10.79 -18.47 2.17
CA ILE A 187 11.54 -18.07 0.97
C ILE A 187 12.27 -16.76 1.20
N ILE A 188 11.57 -15.74 1.73
CA ILE A 188 12.16 -14.45 2.05
C ILE A 188 13.26 -14.59 3.10
N SER A 189 13.04 -15.40 4.13
CA SER A 189 14.04 -15.67 5.18
C SER A 189 15.29 -16.32 4.60
N LEU A 190 15.16 -17.37 3.77
CA LEU A 190 16.28 -18.02 3.09
C LEU A 190 17.06 -17.05 2.19
N MET A 191 16.36 -16.19 1.44
CA MET A 191 16.97 -15.17 0.61
C MET A 191 17.74 -14.13 1.46
N ALA A 192 17.14 -13.69 2.58
CA ALA A 192 17.75 -12.75 3.50
C ALA A 192 19.01 -13.34 4.13
N ASP A 193 18.95 -14.56 4.64
CA ASP A 193 20.08 -15.27 5.25
C ASP A 193 21.21 -15.47 4.24
N SER A 194 20.90 -15.89 3.01
CA SER A 194 21.88 -16.04 1.94
C SER A 194 22.56 -14.72 1.60
N PHE A 195 21.80 -13.62 1.49
CA PHE A 195 22.36 -12.30 1.21
C PHE A 195 23.21 -11.75 2.35
N ILE A 196 22.77 -11.94 3.60
CA ILE A 196 23.53 -11.57 4.81
C ILE A 196 24.86 -12.32 4.82
N ASN A 197 24.84 -13.64 4.63
CA ASN A 197 26.04 -14.48 4.63
C ASN A 197 27.01 -14.11 3.50
N GLN A 198 26.52 -13.88 2.27
CA GLN A 198 27.36 -13.42 1.15
C GLN A 198 28.02 -12.06 1.43
N LYS A 199 27.30 -11.10 2.04
CA LYS A 199 27.87 -9.80 2.41
C LYS A 199 28.95 -9.91 3.49
N VAL A 200 28.85 -10.91 4.38
CA VAL A 200 29.84 -11.19 5.43
C VAL A 200 31.10 -11.84 4.85
N GLU A 201 30.98 -12.68 3.81
CA GLU A 201 32.11 -13.41 3.22
C GLU A 201 32.99 -12.56 2.26
N VAL A 202 32.46 -11.51 1.62
CA VAL A 202 33.24 -10.63 0.73
C VAL A 202 34.11 -9.63 1.53
N LYS A 203 35.17 -10.14 2.16
CA LYS A 203 36.31 -9.37 2.68
C LYS A 203 37.31 -9.11 1.54
N ARG A 204 37.57 -7.84 1.21
CA ARG A 204 38.69 -7.45 0.34
C ARG A 204 39.98 -7.37 1.19
N GLU A 205 41.09 -7.83 0.65
CA GLU A 205 42.41 -7.67 1.27
C GLU A 205 42.74 -6.19 1.53
N PRO A 206 43.32 -5.85 2.68
CA PRO A 206 43.60 -4.48 3.04
C PRO A 206 44.74 -3.91 2.18
N THR A 207 44.46 -2.86 1.41
CA THR A 207 45.51 -1.98 0.92
C THR A 207 46.07 -1.17 2.10
N ASN A 208 47.28 -1.51 2.53
CA ASN A 208 48.02 -0.77 3.55
C ASN A 208 48.40 0.61 3.00
N VAL A 209 47.56 1.61 3.25
CA VAL A 209 47.93 3.02 3.14
C VAL A 209 47.84 3.63 4.54
N PRO A 210 48.89 4.30 5.05
CA PRO A 210 48.84 4.94 6.37
C PRO A 210 47.85 6.12 6.35
N ILE A 211 46.73 5.98 7.06
CA ILE A 211 45.69 7.00 7.13
C ILE A 211 46.05 8.02 8.21
N LYS A 212 46.30 9.27 7.80
CA LYS A 212 46.31 10.45 8.71
C LYS A 212 45.03 10.47 9.54
N ASN A 213 45.15 10.86 10.81
CA ASN A 213 44.07 10.86 11.81
C ASN A 213 42.78 11.49 11.25
N SER A 214 41.82 10.64 10.84
CA SER A 214 40.59 11.06 10.17
C SER A 214 39.38 10.55 10.91
N ARG A 215 38.27 11.28 10.79
CA ARG A 215 36.95 10.91 11.35
C ARG A 215 36.38 9.63 10.73
N TYR A 216 37.01 9.12 9.66
CA TYR A 216 36.59 7.89 9.01
C TYR A 216 36.83 6.69 9.93
N ILE A 217 35.74 6.07 10.39
CA ILE A 217 35.80 4.85 11.19
C ILE A 217 36.21 3.68 10.27
N PRO A 218 37.35 3.00 10.55
CA PRO A 218 37.81 1.88 9.73
C PRO A 218 36.78 0.75 9.64
N ARG A 219 36.74 0.07 8.49
CA ARG A 219 35.79 -1.04 8.25
C ARG A 219 35.93 -2.17 9.28
N LYS A 220 37.17 -2.53 9.66
CA LYS A 220 37.42 -3.53 10.71
C LYS A 220 36.72 -3.19 12.03
N VAL A 221 36.73 -1.91 12.41
CA VAL A 221 36.06 -1.42 13.63
C VAL A 221 34.54 -1.53 13.47
N LYS A 222 34.00 -1.10 12.32
CA LYS A 222 32.56 -1.20 12.01
C LYS A 222 32.04 -2.64 12.06
N GLU A 223 32.81 -3.61 11.57
CA GLU A 223 32.44 -5.02 11.59
C GLU A 223 32.37 -5.57 13.02
N ILE A 224 33.38 -5.29 13.85
CA ILE A 224 33.41 -5.72 15.24
C ILE A 224 32.24 -5.11 16.02
N VAL A 225 32.00 -3.80 15.84
CA VAL A 225 30.90 -3.09 16.51
C VAL A 225 29.54 -3.62 16.07
N TYR A 226 29.35 -3.90 14.77
CA TYR A 226 28.08 -4.45 14.27
C TYR A 226 27.80 -5.84 14.83
N LYS A 227 28.82 -6.70 14.88
CA LYS A 227 28.71 -8.04 15.44
C LYS A 227 28.44 -7.98 16.95
N ARG A 228 29.11 -7.09 17.69
CA ARG A 228 28.86 -6.83 19.12
C ARG A 228 27.43 -6.37 19.37
N ALA A 229 26.94 -5.46 18.53
CA ALA A 229 25.61 -4.87 18.65
C ALA A 229 24.49 -5.78 18.11
N ASN A 230 24.82 -6.95 17.55
CA ASN A 230 23.87 -7.87 16.91
C ASN A 230 22.96 -7.20 15.85
N GLY A 231 23.48 -6.19 15.13
CA GLY A 231 22.68 -5.42 14.17
C GLY A 231 21.52 -4.62 14.79
N GLU A 232 21.59 -4.31 16.08
CA GLU A 232 20.61 -3.52 16.81
C GLU A 232 21.24 -2.25 17.39
N CYS A 233 20.44 -1.21 17.59
CA CYS A 233 20.88 -0.03 18.32
C CYS A 233 21.24 -0.42 19.76
N GLU A 234 22.47 -0.15 20.17
CA GLU A 234 22.97 -0.52 21.50
C GLU A 234 22.23 0.20 22.65
N ASN A 235 21.54 1.30 22.35
CA ASN A 235 20.72 2.05 23.32
C ASN A 235 19.23 1.64 23.33
N CYS A 236 18.55 1.62 22.18
CA CYS A 236 17.09 1.42 22.12
C CYS A 236 16.64 0.12 21.44
N LYS A 237 17.57 -0.73 21.02
CA LYS A 237 17.32 -2.01 20.31
C LYS A 237 16.61 -1.88 18.95
N SER A 238 16.40 -0.66 18.44
CA SER A 238 15.89 -0.46 17.08
C SER A 238 16.85 -1.07 16.06
N THR A 239 16.32 -1.75 15.05
CA THR A 239 17.06 -2.28 13.89
C THR A 239 17.06 -1.33 12.68
N HIS A 240 16.48 -0.13 12.82
CA HIS A 240 16.24 0.79 11.70
C HIS A 240 17.18 1.98 11.74
N ASN A 241 17.65 2.41 10.55
CA ASN A 241 18.51 3.60 10.35
C ASN A 241 19.72 3.62 11.29
N LEU A 242 20.49 2.53 11.32
CA LEU A 242 21.67 2.38 12.17
C LEU A 242 22.88 3.13 11.62
N GLU A 243 23.58 3.80 12.52
CA GLU A 243 24.72 4.67 12.28
C GLU A 243 25.83 4.32 13.29
N TYR A 244 27.09 4.41 12.85
CA TYR A 244 28.25 4.22 13.73
C TYR A 244 28.63 5.57 14.35
N GLU A 245 28.58 5.66 15.67
CA GLU A 245 28.78 6.89 16.41
C GLU A 245 29.94 6.77 17.41
N HIS A 246 30.72 7.83 17.55
CA HIS A 246 31.78 7.89 18.56
C HIS A 246 31.19 8.14 19.95
N ILE A 247 31.57 7.34 20.95
CA ILE A 247 31.15 7.53 22.36
C ILE A 247 31.72 8.84 22.89
N ILE A 248 33.01 9.07 22.73
CA ILE A 248 33.64 10.38 22.86
C ILE A 248 33.72 10.97 21.45
N PRO A 249 33.05 12.09 21.15
CA PRO A 249 33.02 12.61 19.79
C PRO A 249 34.41 12.88 19.23
N PHE A 250 34.61 12.63 17.94
CA PHE A 250 35.88 12.93 17.26
C PHE A 250 36.35 14.38 17.45
N ALA A 251 35.41 15.34 17.46
CA ALA A 251 35.70 16.76 17.70
C ALA A 251 36.24 17.06 19.11
N MET A 252 36.09 16.12 20.05
CA MET A 252 36.61 16.18 21.42
C MET A 252 37.80 15.24 21.63
N GLY A 253 38.45 14.79 20.55
CA GLY A 253 39.60 13.89 20.61
C GLY A 253 39.27 12.40 20.66
N GLY A 254 38.02 12.02 20.38
CA GLY A 254 37.61 10.63 20.31
C GLY A 254 38.38 9.80 19.28
N THR A 255 38.86 8.63 19.70
CA THR A 255 39.58 7.68 18.84
C THR A 255 38.63 6.81 18.02
N ASN A 256 39.13 6.13 16.99
CA ASN A 256 38.37 5.15 16.21
C ASN A 256 38.43 3.73 16.81
N ASP A 257 38.77 3.59 18.09
CA ASP A 257 38.85 2.28 18.74
C ASP A 257 37.47 1.65 18.89
N VAL A 258 37.40 0.32 18.81
CA VAL A 258 36.13 -0.44 18.97
C VAL A 258 35.39 -0.08 20.25
N SER A 259 36.13 0.21 21.33
CA SER A 259 35.58 0.65 22.60
C SER A 259 34.96 2.04 22.55
N ASN A 260 35.40 2.91 21.64
CA ASN A 260 34.90 4.27 21.48
C ASN A 260 33.86 4.41 20.34
N ILE A 261 33.46 3.32 19.68
CA ILE A 261 32.43 3.35 18.64
C ILE A 261 31.22 2.51 19.07
N SER A 262 30.02 3.06 18.91
CA SER A 262 28.72 2.40 19.15
C SER A 262 27.85 2.36 17.89
N LEU A 263 26.93 1.40 17.82
CA LEU A 263 25.91 1.32 16.77
C LEU A 263 24.59 1.88 17.29
N PHE A 264 24.17 3.06 16.80
CA PHE A 264 22.93 3.73 17.23
C PHE A 264 21.94 3.93 16.08
N CYS A 265 20.64 3.93 16.35
CA CYS A 265 19.68 4.44 15.37
C CYS A 265 19.81 5.97 15.24
N SER A 266 19.41 6.53 14.10
CA SER A 266 19.54 7.97 13.80
C SER A 266 18.97 8.88 14.90
N ASN A 267 17.88 8.47 15.59
CA ASN A 267 17.32 9.25 16.70
C ASN A 267 18.21 9.23 17.95
N CYS A 268 18.75 8.06 18.32
CA CYS A 268 19.68 7.94 19.45
C CYS A 268 20.99 8.67 19.18
N ASN A 269 21.49 8.63 17.94
CA ASN A 269 22.65 9.39 17.53
C ASN A 269 22.43 10.91 17.69
N LYS A 270 21.35 11.44 17.10
CA LYS A 270 20.99 12.86 17.24
C LYS A 270 20.82 13.29 18.70
N ARG A 271 20.18 12.46 19.54
CA ARG A 271 20.00 12.76 20.97
C ARG A 271 21.34 12.86 21.69
N LYS A 272 22.30 11.98 21.36
CA LYS A 272 23.66 12.04 21.90
C LYS A 272 24.38 13.31 21.43
N ALA A 273 24.34 13.63 20.13
CA ALA A 273 24.94 14.85 19.61
C ALA A 273 24.40 16.13 20.29
N ILE A 274 23.11 16.20 20.62
CA ILE A 274 22.53 17.29 21.42
C ILE A 274 23.14 17.35 22.83
N LYS A 275 23.37 16.20 23.47
CA LYS A 275 24.00 16.16 24.81
C LYS A 275 25.45 16.63 24.76
N ASP A 276 26.19 16.25 23.71
CA ASP A 276 27.62 16.55 23.59
C ASP A 276 27.88 18.00 23.13
N PHE A 277 27.05 18.52 22.22
CA PHE A 277 27.30 19.80 21.53
C PHE A 277 26.28 20.89 21.84
N GLY A 278 25.21 20.59 22.57
CA GLY A 278 24.11 21.50 22.86
C GLY A 278 23.07 21.56 21.74
N LEU A 279 21.83 21.93 22.11
CA LEU A 279 20.71 21.99 21.17
C LEU A 279 20.91 23.10 20.11
N GLU A 280 21.39 24.28 20.51
CA GLU A 280 21.59 25.43 19.62
C GLU A 280 22.53 25.11 18.46
N LYS A 281 23.65 24.43 18.75
CA LYS A 281 24.62 24.02 17.73
C LYS A 281 24.07 22.92 16.81
N MET A 282 23.23 22.03 17.36
CA MET A 282 22.69 20.89 16.63
C MET A 282 21.44 21.24 15.81
N ASP A 283 20.74 22.33 16.11
CA ASP A 283 19.44 22.67 15.51
C ASP A 283 19.50 22.76 13.97
N GLN A 284 20.57 23.35 13.43
CA GLN A 284 20.82 23.41 11.97
C GLN A 284 20.87 22.04 11.28
N TYR A 285 21.26 20.98 12.02
CA TYR A 285 21.34 19.60 11.50
C TYR A 285 20.06 18.80 11.76
N LEU A 286 19.28 19.19 12.76
CA LEU A 286 17.99 18.57 13.09
C LEU A 286 16.86 19.08 12.18
N ASN A 287 16.92 20.35 11.77
CA ASN A 287 15.89 21.06 11.02
C ASN A 287 16.41 21.69 9.70
N PRO A 288 17.01 20.90 8.78
CA PRO A 288 17.68 21.45 7.59
C PRO A 288 16.72 22.13 6.58
N LYS A 289 15.40 21.91 6.69
CA LYS A 289 14.40 22.57 5.83
C LYS A 289 14.06 24.00 6.25
N TYR A 290 14.34 24.37 7.49
CA TYR A 290 14.10 25.73 8.00
C TYR A 290 15.28 26.65 7.73
N PHE A 291 16.51 26.11 7.67
CA PHE A 291 17.72 26.81 7.27
C PHE A 291 18.00 26.64 5.78
N SER A 292 17.08 27.10 4.92
CA SER A 292 17.41 27.29 3.51
C SER A 292 18.50 28.36 3.36
N ARG A 293 19.38 28.21 2.37
CA ARG A 293 20.59 29.02 2.07
C ARG A 293 20.44 30.55 2.11
N THR A 294 19.21 31.07 2.21
CA THR A 294 18.85 32.49 2.23
C THR A 294 19.01 33.18 3.59
N GLU A 295 19.14 32.47 4.71
CA GLU A 295 19.26 33.12 6.05
C GLU A 295 20.69 33.20 6.61
N ILE A 296 21.62 32.36 6.16
CA ILE A 296 23.02 32.41 6.60
C ILE A 296 23.72 33.72 6.15
N LEU A 297 23.22 34.35 5.08
CA LEU A 297 23.67 35.67 4.61
C LEU A 297 23.08 36.85 5.41
N ARG A 298 22.05 36.64 6.25
CA ARG A 298 21.43 37.73 7.04
C ARG A 298 22.01 37.89 8.45
N GLN A 299 22.67 36.87 9.00
CA GLN A 299 23.38 37.00 10.29
C GLN A 299 24.81 37.53 10.13
N SER A 300 25.47 37.30 9.00
CA SER A 300 26.80 37.87 8.71
C SER A 300 26.76 39.37 8.39
N ILE A 301 25.60 39.92 8.01
CA ILE A 301 25.41 41.36 7.76
C ILE A 301 24.97 42.14 9.01
N ARG A 302 24.47 41.46 10.07
CA ARG A 302 24.01 42.13 11.31
C ARG A 302 25.11 42.38 12.36
N LEU A 303 26.35 41.95 12.11
CA LEU A 303 27.50 42.22 13.00
C LEU A 303 28.45 43.31 12.48
N ASN A 304 28.14 43.98 11.36
CA ASN A 304 28.95 45.09 10.82
C ASN A 304 28.22 46.44 10.76
N PHE A 305 27.09 46.58 11.45
CA PHE A 305 26.43 47.88 11.68
C PHE A 305 25.89 47.95 13.11
N LYS A 306 26.81 47.95 14.07
CA LYS A 306 26.71 48.61 15.38
C LYS A 306 28.10 48.55 16.01
N SER A 307 28.55 49.73 16.44
CA SER A 307 29.90 50.17 16.86
C SER A 307 30.93 50.26 15.74
#